data_AF-A0A6J4MJG9-F1
#
_entry.id   AF-A0A6J4MJG9-F1
#
_cell.length_a   1.000
_cell.length_b   1.000
_cell.length_c   1.000
_cell.angle_alpha   90.00
_cell.angle_beta   90.00
_cell.angle_gamma   90.00
#
_symmetry.space_group_name_H-M   'P 1'
#
loop_
_entity.id
_entity.type
_entity.pdbx_description
1 polymer ?
#
loop_
_entity_poly.entity_id
_entity_poly.type
_entity_poly.pdbx_seq_one_letter_code
_entity_poly.pdbx_strand_id
1 'polypeptide(L)'
;MCTDHAHSHGHSTRGPVPPLPGEDLETRIDAELTRRGLLTAGGGLLVAAAATGALTTATSSSAAAGVRAGAGRGSRLTRGTTLVHADLHNHTLLSDGDGDPAAAFASMRAAGLDVAALTDHATLSDNLLGDVVQGLLPPEYTQVGGLTPQGWRRTGRLADAADHDGRFTAIRGFEWSEPALGHVNVWFSRSYVDVLQAGTMQPFYEWLLREPELADADPTGSGLVDGGRDGLAGFNHPGREQGRFQEFTYDPRLRKRFVSMEIFNRTDDYLFEGYADGRSSPLCACLNAGWRTGLSGVTDEHGTDWGFPEGKGRTGLWVKEHSRAGVREAMRARRFFATRTSGLRLDATLEMAGRTHRMGRTLPVGRGRATFRLDLARDRSWRGKRLTAQVLRPGPEVPEVVDVVPFRVGEPVTFRTRLDAADGDWVVLRVSDPTQRNGTPGPEGHACNDFGVAYTSPWWLTPA
;
A
#
# COMPACT_ATOMS: atom_id res chain seq x y z
N MET A 1 -24.36 -38.14 68.85
CA MET A 1 -25.76 -38.21 69.30
C MET A 1 -26.59 -38.18 68.03
N CYS A 2 -27.01 -39.35 67.53
CA CYS A 2 -28.38 -39.89 67.65
C CYS A 2 -29.39 -38.91 66.99
N THR A 3 -30.15 -39.24 65.95
CA THR A 3 -30.91 -40.48 65.71
C THR A 3 -31.36 -40.64 64.25
N ASP A 4 -31.58 -41.90 63.91
CA ASP A 4 -32.17 -42.52 62.73
C ASP A 4 -33.71 -42.38 62.58
N HIS A 5 -34.19 -42.86 61.40
CA HIS A 5 -35.51 -43.43 61.04
C HIS A 5 -36.64 -42.47 60.59
N ALA A 6 -37.52 -42.77 59.62
CA ALA A 6 -37.77 -43.85 58.63
C ALA A 6 -38.92 -43.31 57.70
N HIS A 7 -39.21 -43.75 56.46
CA HIS A 7 -39.87 -45.00 56.09
C HIS A 7 -40.20 -45.07 54.56
N SER A 8 -40.02 -46.27 53.96
CA SER A 8 -40.96 -47.06 53.10
C SER A 8 -41.64 -46.44 51.85
N HIS A 9 -41.22 -46.78 50.61
CA HIS A 9 -41.68 -47.85 49.67
C HIS A 9 -42.97 -47.62 48.85
N GLY A 10 -42.87 -47.77 47.52
CA GLY A 10 -44.03 -47.93 46.61
C GLY A 10 -43.72 -47.97 45.09
N HIS A 11 -43.52 -49.18 44.56
CA HIS A 11 -43.76 -49.71 43.20
C HIS A 11 -43.58 -48.88 41.89
N SER A 12 -42.58 -49.33 41.11
CA SER A 12 -42.68 -49.86 39.72
C SER A 12 -43.70 -49.26 38.73
N THR A 13 -43.19 -48.61 37.67
CA THR A 13 -43.50 -48.99 36.28
C THR A 13 -42.26 -48.77 35.39
N ARG A 14 -41.92 -49.76 34.56
CA ARG A 14 -40.88 -49.67 33.52
C ARG A 14 -41.43 -48.85 32.35
N GLY A 15 -40.77 -47.74 32.04
CA GLY A 15 -40.85 -47.03 30.76
C GLY A 15 -39.52 -47.16 29.99
N PRO A 16 -39.52 -47.02 28.66
CA PRO A 16 -38.41 -47.45 27.81
C PRO A 16 -37.19 -46.52 27.87
N VAL A 17 -36.05 -47.12 27.55
CA VAL A 17 -34.70 -46.55 27.46
C VAL A 17 -34.68 -45.30 26.55
N PRO A 18 -34.01 -44.20 26.95
CA PRO A 18 -33.84 -43.03 26.07
C PRO A 18 -32.87 -43.34 24.92
N PRO A 19 -33.12 -42.86 23.70
CA PRO A 19 -32.20 -43.02 22.58
C PRO A 19 -30.97 -42.11 22.73
N LEU A 20 -29.88 -42.53 22.11
CA LEU A 20 -28.60 -41.82 22.02
C LEU A 20 -28.76 -40.49 21.24
N PRO A 21 -28.01 -39.42 21.57
CA PRO A 21 -28.10 -38.16 20.85
C PRO A 21 -27.27 -38.22 19.56
N GLY A 22 -27.97 -38.27 18.44
CA GLY A 22 -27.45 -38.03 17.09
C GLY A 22 -28.65 -37.78 16.20
N GLU A 23 -28.57 -36.73 15.38
CA GLU A 23 -29.59 -36.26 14.43
C GLU A 23 -30.72 -35.39 15.01
N ASP A 24 -30.43 -34.13 15.39
CA ASP A 24 -31.42 -33.04 15.31
C ASP A 24 -30.80 -31.62 15.37
N LEU A 25 -29.72 -31.37 14.59
CA LEU A 25 -29.11 -30.03 14.51
C LEU A 25 -29.68 -29.19 13.36
N GLU A 26 -30.25 -29.82 12.32
CA GLU A 26 -30.75 -29.11 11.13
C GLU A 26 -32.16 -28.51 11.34
N THR A 27 -33.00 -29.10 12.21
CA THR A 27 -34.37 -28.61 12.44
C THR A 27 -34.44 -27.44 13.44
N ARG A 28 -33.35 -27.16 14.16
CA ARG A 28 -33.28 -26.06 15.15
C ARG A 28 -32.80 -24.73 14.57
N ILE A 29 -32.27 -24.73 13.34
CA ILE A 29 -31.77 -23.50 12.69
C ILE A 29 -32.90 -22.74 11.98
N ASP A 30 -33.97 -23.42 11.54
CA ASP A 30 -35.02 -22.80 10.72
C ASP A 30 -36.15 -22.11 11.50
N ALA A 31 -36.23 -22.25 12.82
CA ALA A 31 -37.35 -21.73 13.61
C ALA A 31 -37.09 -20.38 14.34
N GLU A 32 -35.85 -19.89 14.42
CA GLU A 32 -35.52 -18.67 15.18
C GLU A 32 -35.34 -17.39 14.34
N LEU A 33 -35.53 -17.43 13.02
CA LEU A 33 -35.34 -16.27 12.14
C LEU A 33 -36.61 -15.45 11.81
N THR A 34 -37.70 -15.60 12.56
CA THR A 34 -38.88 -14.72 12.40
C THR A 34 -39.43 -14.18 13.72
N ARG A 35 -38.81 -13.10 14.23
CA ARG A 35 -39.46 -11.81 14.60
C ARG A 35 -38.63 -11.00 15.63
N ARG A 36 -38.23 -9.81 15.18
CA ARG A 36 -37.99 -8.54 15.92
C ARG A 36 -36.74 -8.42 16.81
N GLY A 37 -35.91 -7.43 16.45
CA GLY A 37 -35.10 -6.66 17.40
C GLY A 37 -33.90 -5.94 16.78
N LEU A 38 -34.14 -4.88 16.00
CA LEU A 38 -33.10 -3.90 15.62
C LEU A 38 -32.42 -3.34 16.87
N LEU A 39 -31.08 -3.41 16.95
CA LEU A 39 -30.18 -2.42 17.56
C LEU A 39 -28.70 -2.74 17.22
N THR A 40 -28.14 -1.91 16.34
CA THR A 40 -26.74 -1.45 16.17
C THR A 40 -25.58 -2.18 16.90
N ALA A 41 -24.71 -2.84 16.12
CA ALA A 41 -23.25 -2.81 16.29
C ALA A 41 -22.60 -3.16 14.94
N GLY A 42 -21.77 -2.26 14.41
CA GLY A 42 -21.16 -2.37 13.08
C GLY A 42 -20.07 -3.44 13.02
N GLY A 43 -20.26 -4.42 12.15
CA GLY A 43 -19.20 -5.22 11.55
C GLY A 43 -19.19 -4.92 10.05
N GLY A 44 -18.05 -4.45 9.53
CA GLY A 44 -17.86 -4.14 8.12
C GLY A 44 -18.01 -5.40 7.28
N LEU A 45 -19.13 -5.50 6.57
CA LEU A 45 -19.43 -6.57 5.62
C LEU A 45 -18.90 -6.13 4.25
N LEU A 46 -18.00 -6.93 3.67
CA LEU A 46 -17.67 -6.89 2.23
C LEU A 46 -18.97 -7.07 1.44
N VAL A 47 -19.48 -5.98 0.85
CA VAL A 47 -20.57 -6.05 -0.11
C VAL A 47 -19.96 -6.31 -1.48
N ALA A 48 -20.04 -7.57 -1.91
CA ALA A 48 -19.93 -7.94 -3.31
C ALA A 48 -21.08 -7.28 -4.08
N ALA A 49 -20.76 -6.26 -4.89
CA ALA A 49 -21.71 -5.69 -5.83
C ALA A 49 -21.84 -6.63 -7.03
N ALA A 50 -22.91 -7.44 -7.05
CA ALA A 50 -23.34 -8.15 -8.23
C ALA A 50 -23.83 -7.13 -9.27
N ALA A 51 -22.96 -6.77 -10.23
CA ALA A 51 -23.36 -6.02 -11.40
C ALA A 51 -24.14 -6.94 -12.35
N THR A 52 -25.41 -6.63 -12.57
CA THR A 52 -26.24 -7.22 -13.61
C THR A 52 -25.59 -7.02 -14.98
N GLY A 53 -25.22 -8.13 -15.62
CA GLY A 53 -24.54 -8.16 -16.90
C GLY A 53 -25.39 -7.57 -18.03
N ALA A 54 -24.93 -6.46 -18.57
CA ALA A 54 -25.07 -6.18 -20.00
C ALA A 54 -23.81 -6.73 -20.67
N LEU A 55 -23.92 -7.86 -21.38
CA LEU A 55 -22.87 -8.34 -22.28
C LEU A 55 -22.63 -7.27 -23.35
N THR A 56 -21.65 -6.41 -23.10
CA THR A 56 -20.95 -5.70 -24.17
C THR A 56 -19.78 -6.59 -24.52
N THR A 57 -19.83 -7.19 -25.71
CA THR A 57 -18.66 -7.81 -26.33
C THR A 57 -17.61 -6.72 -26.49
N ALA A 58 -16.70 -6.62 -25.52
CA ALA A 58 -15.51 -5.80 -25.62
C ALA A 58 -14.70 -6.36 -26.79
N THR A 59 -14.78 -5.67 -27.92
CA THR A 59 -13.85 -5.90 -29.01
C THR A 59 -12.46 -5.66 -28.46
N SER A 60 -11.63 -6.71 -28.47
CA SER A 60 -10.21 -6.62 -28.19
C SER A 60 -9.59 -5.73 -29.26
N SER A 61 -9.64 -4.42 -29.05
CA SER A 61 -8.80 -3.51 -29.79
C SER A 61 -7.37 -3.77 -29.32
N SER A 62 -6.68 -4.68 -30.01
CA SER A 62 -5.23 -4.61 -30.14
C SER A 62 -4.89 -3.35 -30.94
N ALA A 63 -5.25 -2.18 -30.41
CA ALA A 63 -4.55 -0.98 -30.78
C ALA A 63 -3.12 -1.25 -30.34
N ALA A 64 -2.20 -1.31 -31.29
CA ALA A 64 -0.79 -1.23 -31.01
C ALA A 64 -0.57 0.06 -30.22
N ALA A 65 -0.68 -0.02 -28.89
CA ALA A 65 -0.56 1.10 -28.00
C ALA A 65 0.91 1.49 -28.06
N GLY A 66 1.23 2.46 -28.92
CA GLY A 66 2.56 3.05 -28.96
C GLY A 66 2.95 3.44 -27.54
N VAL A 67 4.21 3.16 -27.18
CA VAL A 67 4.79 3.50 -25.88
C VAL A 67 4.31 4.90 -25.47
N ARG A 68 3.56 4.98 -24.36
CA ARG A 68 2.98 6.25 -23.92
C ARG A 68 4.09 7.27 -23.74
N ALA A 69 4.02 8.36 -24.52
CA ALA A 69 5.03 9.41 -24.47
C ALA A 69 5.07 10.04 -23.07
N GLY A 70 6.25 10.06 -22.46
CA GLY A 70 6.52 10.67 -21.16
C GLY A 70 7.61 11.72 -21.22
N ALA A 71 7.97 12.27 -20.07
CA ALA A 71 9.14 13.13 -19.93
C ALA A 71 10.44 12.34 -20.15
N GLY A 72 11.53 13.06 -20.46
CA GLY A 72 12.86 12.48 -20.46
C GLY A 72 13.26 11.98 -19.06
N ARG A 73 14.05 10.90 -19.00
CA ARG A 73 14.39 10.20 -17.75
C ARG A 73 15.51 10.83 -16.93
N GLY A 74 16.13 11.91 -17.43
CA GLY A 74 17.16 12.67 -16.70
C GLY A 74 16.55 13.80 -15.86
N SER A 75 17.12 14.08 -14.69
CA SER A 75 16.77 15.27 -13.90
C SER A 75 17.49 16.52 -14.44
N ARG A 76 16.85 17.68 -14.35
CA ARG A 76 17.50 18.99 -14.57
C ARG A 76 18.10 19.59 -13.30
N LEU A 77 17.90 18.95 -12.14
CA LEU A 77 18.37 19.41 -10.83
C LEU A 77 19.53 18.57 -10.29
N THR A 78 19.48 17.26 -10.52
CA THR A 78 20.42 16.30 -9.94
C THR A 78 21.06 15.44 -11.02
N ARG A 79 22.22 14.84 -10.71
CA ARG A 79 22.99 13.97 -11.61
C ARG A 79 23.26 12.62 -10.94
N GLY A 80 23.72 11.63 -11.72
CA GLY A 80 24.11 10.32 -11.21
C GLY A 80 22.95 9.37 -10.86
N THR A 81 21.73 9.71 -11.29
CA THR A 81 20.55 8.84 -11.21
C THR A 81 19.69 8.99 -12.45
N THR A 82 18.95 7.94 -12.80
CA THR A 82 17.96 7.93 -13.88
C THR A 82 16.57 7.68 -13.29
N LEU A 83 15.55 8.28 -13.90
CA LEU A 83 14.15 8.05 -13.52
C LEU A 83 13.63 6.74 -14.12
N VAL A 84 13.07 5.89 -13.27
CA VAL A 84 12.28 4.72 -13.64
C VAL A 84 10.84 4.90 -13.15
N HIS A 85 9.85 4.54 -13.97
CA HIS A 85 8.43 4.53 -13.60
C HIS A 85 8.07 3.16 -13.05
N ALA A 86 7.31 3.15 -11.96
CA ALA A 86 7.00 1.96 -11.20
C ALA A 86 5.55 1.87 -10.81
N ASP A 87 5.10 0.63 -10.70
CA ASP A 87 3.90 0.26 -9.98
C ASP A 87 4.22 -0.89 -9.03
N LEU A 88 4.08 -0.65 -7.73
CA LEU A 88 4.64 -1.52 -6.69
C LEU A 88 3.57 -2.29 -5.92
N HIS A 89 2.31 -2.24 -6.36
CA HIS A 89 1.18 -2.89 -5.71
C HIS A 89 0.18 -3.37 -6.76
N ASN A 90 0.16 -4.69 -7.02
CA ASN A 90 -0.68 -5.31 -8.06
C ASN A 90 -1.05 -6.74 -7.66
N HIS A 91 -2.27 -7.14 -8.06
CA HIS A 91 -2.92 -8.39 -7.68
C HIS A 91 -3.19 -9.24 -8.92
N THR A 92 -3.30 -10.55 -8.71
CA THR A 92 -3.51 -11.55 -9.74
C THR A 92 -4.45 -12.64 -9.22
N LEU A 93 -4.71 -13.66 -10.04
CA LEU A 93 -5.42 -14.88 -9.64
C LEU A 93 -4.72 -15.70 -8.55
N LEU A 94 -3.56 -15.27 -8.04
CA LEU A 94 -2.93 -15.87 -6.86
C LEU A 94 -3.53 -15.35 -5.54
N SER A 95 -4.35 -14.31 -5.60
CA SER A 95 -5.22 -13.85 -4.50
C SER A 95 -6.59 -13.46 -5.06
N ASP A 96 -6.96 -12.18 -5.01
CA ASP A 96 -8.28 -11.65 -5.37
C ASP A 96 -8.30 -10.83 -6.67
N GLY A 97 -7.21 -10.86 -7.44
CA GLY A 97 -7.18 -10.28 -8.79
C GLY A 97 -7.78 -11.20 -9.85
N ASP A 98 -8.18 -10.63 -10.97
CA ASP A 98 -8.90 -11.32 -12.06
C ASP A 98 -7.98 -11.91 -13.13
N GLY A 99 -6.69 -11.53 -13.15
CA GLY A 99 -5.79 -11.84 -14.25
C GLY A 99 -4.70 -12.88 -13.95
N ASP A 100 -4.26 -13.62 -14.98
CA ASP A 100 -3.17 -14.60 -14.86
C ASP A 100 -1.85 -13.89 -14.51
N PRO A 101 -1.18 -14.26 -13.40
CA PRO A 101 0.10 -13.68 -13.01
C PRO A 101 1.18 -13.80 -14.08
N ALA A 102 1.09 -14.79 -14.98
CA ALA A 102 2.06 -14.94 -16.08
C ALA A 102 2.00 -13.79 -17.11
N ALA A 103 0.88 -13.07 -17.20
CA ALA A 103 0.70 -11.95 -18.13
C ALA A 103 1.06 -10.58 -17.51
N ALA A 104 1.05 -10.46 -16.18
CA ALA A 104 1.04 -9.17 -15.50
C ALA A 104 2.29 -8.32 -15.75
N PHE A 105 3.50 -8.88 -15.60
CA PHE A 105 4.75 -8.14 -15.86
C PHE A 105 4.88 -7.68 -17.32
N ALA A 106 4.44 -8.50 -18.27
CA ALA A 106 4.43 -8.14 -19.68
C ALA A 106 3.46 -6.99 -19.95
N SER A 107 2.26 -7.01 -19.35
CA SER A 107 1.28 -5.94 -19.43
C SER A 107 1.83 -4.61 -18.88
N MET A 108 2.37 -4.61 -17.66
CA MET A 108 2.95 -3.44 -17.02
C MET A 108 4.12 -2.85 -17.82
N ARG A 109 5.00 -3.70 -18.36
CA ARG A 109 6.08 -3.28 -19.25
C ARG A 109 5.55 -2.65 -20.54
N ALA A 110 4.52 -3.24 -21.16
CA ALA A 110 3.88 -2.71 -22.35
C ALA A 110 3.20 -1.34 -22.09
N ALA A 111 2.68 -1.14 -20.87
CA ALA A 111 2.13 0.13 -20.42
C ALA A 111 3.19 1.24 -20.18
N GLY A 112 4.49 0.90 -20.27
CA GLY A 112 5.60 1.84 -20.14
C GLY A 112 6.17 1.96 -18.73
N LEU A 113 5.87 0.99 -17.85
CA LEU A 113 6.55 0.85 -16.55
C LEU A 113 7.93 0.21 -16.74
N ASP A 114 8.88 0.69 -15.97
CA ASP A 114 10.27 0.21 -15.93
C ASP A 114 10.51 -0.73 -14.74
N VAL A 115 9.65 -0.64 -13.72
CA VAL A 115 9.68 -1.43 -12.49
C VAL A 115 8.27 -1.87 -12.15
N ALA A 116 8.10 -3.10 -11.71
CA ALA A 116 6.80 -3.60 -11.28
C ALA A 116 6.95 -4.58 -10.11
N ALA A 117 5.95 -4.64 -9.24
CA ALA A 117 5.82 -5.69 -8.24
C ALA A 117 4.47 -6.39 -8.34
N LEU A 118 4.47 -7.71 -8.19
CA LEU A 118 3.29 -8.48 -7.83
C LEU A 118 3.29 -8.66 -6.33
N THR A 119 2.14 -8.39 -5.71
CA THR A 119 1.97 -8.30 -4.26
C THR A 119 0.62 -8.86 -3.83
N ASP A 120 0.27 -10.02 -4.34
CA ASP A 120 -0.95 -10.75 -3.95
C ASP A 120 -1.10 -10.85 -2.42
N HIS A 121 -2.36 -10.82 -1.96
CA HIS A 121 -2.70 -10.79 -0.54
C HIS A 121 -2.23 -12.05 0.21
N ALA A 122 -1.58 -11.89 1.35
CA ALA A 122 -1.35 -12.91 2.35
C ALA A 122 -2.36 -12.72 3.51
N THR A 123 -3.54 -13.33 3.37
CA THR A 123 -4.63 -13.28 4.35
C THR A 123 -4.60 -14.51 5.27
N LEU A 124 -5.25 -15.60 4.87
CA LEU A 124 -5.45 -16.82 5.64
C LEU A 124 -4.88 -17.99 4.85
N SER A 125 -3.56 -17.98 4.60
CA SER A 125 -2.93 -19.07 3.87
C SER A 125 -2.91 -20.32 4.75
N ASP A 126 -3.77 -21.27 4.44
CA ASP A 126 -3.80 -22.58 5.07
C ASP A 126 -2.53 -23.35 4.67
N ASN A 127 -1.46 -23.16 5.43
CA ASN A 127 -0.08 -23.59 5.10
C ASN A 127 0.10 -25.13 5.01
N LEU A 128 -0.98 -25.92 5.16
CA LEU A 128 -0.93 -27.38 5.01
C LEU A 128 -2.04 -27.96 4.13
N LEU A 129 -3.28 -27.49 4.22
CA LEU A 129 -4.36 -27.96 3.34
C LEU A 129 -4.37 -27.21 1.99
N GLY A 130 -4.01 -25.92 2.00
CA GLY A 130 -4.04 -25.07 0.80
C GLY A 130 -3.20 -25.62 -0.35
N ASP A 131 -1.98 -26.09 -0.09
CA ASP A 131 -1.10 -26.68 -1.12
C ASP A 131 -1.63 -28.02 -1.68
N VAL A 132 -2.34 -28.82 -0.87
CA VAL A 132 -2.91 -30.12 -1.29
C VAL A 132 -4.16 -29.93 -2.15
N VAL A 133 -4.95 -28.88 -1.87
CA VAL A 133 -6.21 -28.64 -2.57
C VAL A 133 -6.14 -27.51 -3.60
N GLN A 134 -5.05 -26.76 -3.77
CA GLN A 134 -4.99 -25.62 -4.70
C GLN A 134 -5.39 -25.96 -6.15
N GLY A 135 -5.06 -27.17 -6.63
CA GLY A 135 -5.48 -27.64 -7.97
C GLY A 135 -6.92 -28.17 -8.04
N LEU A 136 -7.60 -28.25 -6.90
CA LEU A 136 -8.95 -28.77 -6.71
C LEU A 136 -9.91 -27.72 -6.14
N LEU A 137 -9.39 -26.62 -5.59
CA LEU A 137 -10.16 -25.52 -5.06
C LEU A 137 -10.73 -24.70 -6.22
N PRO A 138 -12.03 -24.41 -6.20
CA PRO A 138 -12.63 -23.44 -7.10
C PRO A 138 -11.92 -22.07 -6.98
N PRO A 139 -11.80 -21.28 -8.07
CA PRO A 139 -11.20 -19.93 -8.04
C PRO A 139 -11.75 -19.02 -6.92
N GLU A 140 -13.00 -19.24 -6.52
CA GLU A 140 -13.68 -18.56 -5.43
C GLU A 140 -13.00 -18.75 -4.07
N TYR A 141 -12.31 -19.88 -3.84
CA TYR A 141 -11.57 -20.13 -2.60
C TYR A 141 -10.21 -19.41 -2.57
N THR A 142 -9.51 -19.27 -3.70
CA THR A 142 -8.26 -18.49 -3.79
C THR A 142 -8.48 -17.00 -3.54
N GLN A 143 -9.64 -16.47 -3.95
CA GLN A 143 -10.02 -15.08 -3.66
C GLN A 143 -10.27 -14.82 -2.15
N VAL A 144 -10.56 -15.87 -1.38
CA VAL A 144 -10.81 -15.75 0.08
C VAL A 144 -9.57 -16.12 0.90
N GLY A 145 -8.80 -17.12 0.47
CA GLY A 145 -7.64 -17.66 1.21
C GLY A 145 -6.31 -16.92 0.98
N GLY A 146 -6.18 -16.18 -0.12
CA GLY A 146 -4.96 -15.45 -0.46
C GLY A 146 -3.80 -16.35 -0.90
N LEU A 147 -2.59 -15.81 -0.79
CA LEU A 147 -1.35 -16.34 -1.34
C LEU A 147 -0.87 -17.60 -0.63
N THR A 148 -0.76 -18.70 -1.36
CA THR A 148 -0.22 -19.98 -0.85
C THR A 148 1.31 -20.05 -0.98
N PRO A 149 1.99 -21.00 -0.31
CA PRO A 149 3.43 -21.23 -0.50
C PRO A 149 3.79 -21.56 -1.96
N GLN A 150 2.96 -22.34 -2.66
CA GLN A 150 3.12 -22.58 -4.09
C GLN A 150 2.93 -21.29 -4.92
N GLY A 151 1.95 -20.45 -4.57
CA GLY A 151 1.74 -19.14 -5.16
C GLY A 151 2.96 -18.22 -5.00
N TRP A 152 3.50 -18.11 -3.79
CA TRP A 152 4.71 -17.35 -3.49
C TRP A 152 5.93 -17.80 -4.31
N ARG A 153 6.14 -19.11 -4.43
CA ARG A 153 7.18 -19.69 -5.29
C ARG A 153 6.92 -19.37 -6.76
N ARG A 154 5.66 -19.41 -7.21
CA ARG A 154 5.28 -19.07 -8.60
C ARG A 154 5.56 -17.58 -8.89
N THR A 155 5.16 -16.67 -8.01
CA THR A 155 5.46 -15.23 -8.14
C THR A 155 6.95 -14.98 -8.25
N GLY A 156 7.77 -15.71 -7.47
CA GLY A 156 9.23 -15.63 -7.54
C GLY A 156 9.78 -16.01 -8.91
N ARG A 157 9.39 -17.18 -9.43
CA ARG A 157 9.81 -17.64 -10.77
C ARG A 157 9.37 -16.68 -11.88
N LEU A 158 8.16 -16.14 -11.79
CA LEU A 158 7.65 -15.17 -12.77
C LEU A 158 8.41 -13.85 -12.71
N ALA A 159 8.69 -13.34 -11.52
CA ALA A 159 9.51 -12.16 -11.34
C ALA A 159 10.93 -12.37 -11.87
N ASP A 160 11.57 -13.50 -11.55
CA ASP A 160 12.92 -13.82 -12.04
C ASP A 160 12.98 -13.97 -13.56
N ALA A 161 11.95 -14.56 -14.17
CA ALA A 161 11.87 -14.69 -15.63
C ALA A 161 11.65 -13.34 -16.34
N ALA A 162 10.97 -12.40 -15.70
CA ALA A 162 10.67 -11.08 -16.27
C ALA A 162 11.78 -10.03 -16.00
N ASP A 163 12.64 -10.26 -15.01
CA ASP A 163 13.68 -9.32 -14.59
C ASP A 163 14.83 -9.26 -15.60
N HIS A 164 15.15 -8.05 -16.05
CA HIS A 164 16.23 -7.79 -16.99
C HIS A 164 16.89 -6.44 -16.66
N ASP A 165 18.07 -6.49 -16.05
CA ASP A 165 18.85 -5.30 -15.72
C ASP A 165 19.01 -4.36 -16.92
N GLY A 166 18.85 -3.06 -16.65
CA GLY A 166 18.87 -1.99 -17.65
C GLY A 166 17.60 -1.89 -18.51
N ARG A 167 16.61 -2.78 -18.34
CA ARG A 167 15.41 -2.82 -19.18
C ARG A 167 14.11 -2.87 -18.39
N PHE A 168 13.99 -3.76 -17.42
CA PHE A 168 12.79 -3.93 -16.60
C PHE A 168 13.15 -4.60 -15.29
N THR A 169 12.70 -4.03 -14.17
CA THR A 169 12.92 -4.61 -12.84
C THR A 169 11.62 -5.22 -12.34
N ALA A 170 11.56 -6.54 -12.26
CA ALA A 170 10.41 -7.29 -11.79
C ALA A 170 10.63 -7.73 -10.34
N ILE A 171 9.71 -7.41 -9.45
CA ILE A 171 9.86 -7.64 -8.01
C ILE A 171 8.79 -8.62 -7.54
N ARG A 172 9.21 -9.67 -6.82
CA ARG A 172 8.31 -10.43 -5.97
C ARG A 172 8.10 -9.68 -4.66
N GLY A 173 6.84 -9.50 -4.28
CA GLY A 173 6.41 -9.09 -2.96
C GLY A 173 5.08 -9.76 -2.61
N PHE A 174 4.56 -9.42 -1.44
CA PHE A 174 3.23 -9.81 -0.99
C PHE A 174 2.61 -8.64 -0.23
N GLU A 175 1.29 -8.60 -0.17
CA GLU A 175 0.57 -7.70 0.71
C GLU A 175 0.17 -8.46 1.98
N TRP A 176 0.72 -8.11 3.14
CA TRP A 176 0.17 -8.60 4.40
C TRP A 176 -1.17 -7.88 4.66
N SER A 177 -2.27 -8.63 4.74
CA SER A 177 -3.61 -8.06 4.58
C SER A 177 -4.49 -8.33 5.79
N GLU A 178 -4.28 -7.55 6.85
CA GLU A 178 -5.07 -7.64 8.08
C GLU A 178 -6.38 -6.83 7.90
N PRO A 179 -7.56 -7.47 7.93
CA PRO A 179 -8.82 -6.82 7.53
C PRO A 179 -9.27 -5.63 8.40
N ALA A 180 -8.79 -5.54 9.64
CA ALA A 180 -9.17 -4.48 10.58
C ALA A 180 -8.07 -3.43 10.74
N LEU A 181 -6.80 -3.85 10.72
CA LEU A 181 -5.64 -3.03 11.01
C LEU A 181 -5.04 -2.42 9.75
N GLY A 182 -5.33 -2.96 8.57
CA GLY A 182 -4.83 -2.44 7.30
C GLY A 182 -3.68 -3.24 6.73
N HIS A 183 -3.29 -2.88 5.51
CA HIS A 183 -2.42 -3.71 4.71
C HIS A 183 -1.00 -3.16 4.52
N VAL A 184 -0.01 -4.05 4.47
CA VAL A 184 1.41 -3.69 4.32
C VAL A 184 2.03 -4.51 3.20
N ASN A 185 2.48 -3.83 2.15
CA ASN A 185 3.33 -4.47 1.15
C ASN A 185 4.72 -4.76 1.72
N VAL A 186 5.24 -5.95 1.41
CA VAL A 186 6.62 -6.35 1.67
C VAL A 186 7.26 -6.79 0.36
N TRP A 187 8.34 -6.11 -0.02
CA TRP A 187 9.12 -6.38 -1.23
C TRP A 187 10.50 -6.94 -0.89
N PHE A 188 11.08 -7.66 -1.85
CA PHE A 188 12.45 -8.21 -1.77
C PHE A 188 12.69 -9.23 -0.65
N SER A 189 11.66 -9.63 0.10
CA SER A 189 11.81 -10.67 1.10
C SER A 189 11.97 -12.03 0.44
N ARG A 190 12.74 -12.91 1.08
CA ARG A 190 12.79 -14.33 0.70
C ARG A 190 11.51 -15.07 1.05
N SER A 191 10.82 -14.58 2.08
CA SER A 191 9.71 -15.25 2.75
C SER A 191 8.54 -14.30 2.92
N TYR A 192 7.36 -14.86 3.16
CA TYR A 192 6.14 -14.10 3.47
C TYR A 192 5.54 -14.60 4.78
N VAL A 193 4.61 -13.84 5.32
CA VAL A 193 3.85 -14.16 6.53
C VAL A 193 2.40 -13.77 6.32
N ASP A 194 1.47 -14.55 6.86
CA ASP A 194 0.03 -14.30 6.76
C ASP A 194 -0.55 -13.71 8.06
N VAL A 195 -1.86 -13.48 8.06
CA VAL A 195 -2.58 -12.93 9.22
C VAL A 195 -2.71 -13.98 10.34
N LEU A 196 -2.79 -15.27 10.06
CA LEU A 196 -2.85 -16.31 11.10
C LEU A 196 -1.54 -16.38 11.91
N GLN A 197 -0.41 -16.16 11.25
CA GLN A 197 0.92 -16.21 11.86
C GLN A 197 1.30 -14.91 12.57
N ALA A 198 1.03 -13.75 11.96
CA ALA A 198 1.39 -12.46 12.55
C ALA A 198 0.27 -11.87 13.43
N GLY A 199 -1.00 -12.05 13.07
CA GLY A 199 -2.18 -11.61 13.82
C GLY A 199 -2.40 -10.10 13.87
N THR A 200 -1.40 -9.33 14.30
CA THR A 200 -1.50 -7.88 14.52
C THR A 200 -0.22 -7.16 14.09
N MET A 201 -0.19 -5.82 14.19
CA MET A 201 0.98 -5.03 13.79
C MET A 201 2.25 -5.41 14.56
N GLN A 202 2.18 -5.62 15.89
CA GLN A 202 3.39 -5.87 16.69
C GLN A 202 4.08 -7.19 16.32
N PRO A 203 3.41 -8.36 16.23
CA PRO A 203 4.10 -9.58 15.80
C PRO A 203 4.51 -9.53 14.32
N PHE A 204 3.77 -8.82 13.45
CA PHE A 204 4.22 -8.55 12.09
C PHE A 204 5.53 -7.73 12.08
N TYR A 205 5.64 -6.73 12.95
CA TYR A 205 6.87 -5.96 13.16
C TYR A 205 8.01 -6.82 13.67
N GLU A 206 7.76 -7.74 14.61
CA GLU A 206 8.79 -8.69 15.07
C GLU A 206 9.22 -9.66 13.96
N TRP A 207 8.31 -10.09 13.08
CA TRP A 207 8.66 -10.87 11.89
C TRP A 207 9.59 -10.10 10.95
N LEU A 208 9.34 -8.81 10.69
CA LEU A 208 10.23 -7.93 9.92
C LEU A 208 11.60 -7.67 10.59
N LEU A 209 11.75 -7.99 11.88
CA LEU A 209 13.03 -7.89 12.60
C LEU A 209 13.80 -9.21 12.65
N ARG A 210 13.14 -10.34 12.43
CA ARG A 210 13.72 -11.68 12.44
C ARG A 210 14.52 -11.94 11.16
N GLU A 211 15.73 -12.48 11.31
CA GLU A 211 16.55 -12.90 10.17
C GLU A 211 15.80 -13.99 9.38
N PRO A 212 15.84 -13.97 8.04
CA PRO A 212 15.26 -15.07 7.28
C PRO A 212 16.20 -16.28 7.36
N GLU A 213 15.65 -17.48 7.57
CA GLU A 213 16.43 -18.72 7.51
C GLU A 213 17.01 -18.91 6.09
N LEU A 214 18.03 -19.76 5.94
CA LEU A 214 18.57 -20.09 4.61
C LEU A 214 17.44 -20.70 3.77
N ALA A 215 17.36 -20.38 2.47
CA ALA A 215 16.23 -20.73 1.59
C ALA A 215 15.94 -22.24 1.48
N ASP A 216 16.86 -23.09 1.94
CA ASP A 216 16.76 -24.56 1.95
C ASP A 216 16.34 -25.14 3.32
N ALA A 217 16.09 -24.32 4.34
CA ALA A 217 15.82 -24.77 5.72
C ALA A 217 14.34 -25.12 5.99
N ASP A 218 13.39 -24.56 5.24
CA ASP A 218 11.97 -24.93 5.30
C ASP A 218 11.47 -25.51 3.95
N PRO A 219 11.75 -26.80 3.66
CA PRO A 219 11.26 -27.48 2.47
C PRO A 219 9.73 -27.65 2.46
N THR A 220 9.05 -27.39 3.58
CA THR A 220 7.59 -27.47 3.70
C THR A 220 6.90 -26.16 3.32
N GLY A 221 7.64 -25.04 3.28
CA GLY A 221 7.08 -23.72 3.02
C GLY A 221 6.06 -23.26 4.06
N SER A 222 6.13 -23.83 5.28
CA SER A 222 5.17 -23.62 6.36
C SER A 222 5.18 -22.18 6.90
N GLY A 223 6.29 -21.44 6.74
CA GLY A 223 6.44 -20.05 7.20
C GLY A 223 6.52 -19.90 8.72
N LEU A 224 6.42 -20.98 9.49
CA LEU A 224 6.27 -20.94 10.95
C LEU A 224 7.54 -20.47 11.71
N VAL A 225 8.70 -20.43 11.05
CA VAL A 225 10.00 -20.09 11.70
C VAL A 225 10.78 -18.98 10.96
N ASP A 226 10.31 -18.52 9.81
CA ASP A 226 11.08 -17.62 8.94
C ASP A 226 10.88 -16.12 9.29
N GLY A 227 11.75 -15.26 8.78
CA GLY A 227 11.81 -13.83 9.07
C GLY A 227 11.84 -12.93 7.84
N GLY A 228 11.33 -11.71 7.97
CA GLY A 228 11.19 -10.74 6.88
C GLY A 228 12.29 -9.69 6.78
N ARG A 229 13.39 -9.83 7.54
CA ARG A 229 14.36 -8.74 7.74
C ARG A 229 15.12 -8.30 6.48
N ASP A 230 15.20 -9.15 5.46
CA ASP A 230 15.76 -8.81 4.16
C ASP A 230 14.79 -7.96 3.29
N GLY A 231 13.51 -7.94 3.64
CA GLY A 231 12.47 -7.19 2.97
C GLY A 231 12.50 -5.68 3.22
N LEU A 232 11.70 -4.96 2.43
CA LEU A 232 11.29 -3.58 2.64
C LEU A 232 9.78 -3.54 2.75
N ALA A 233 9.25 -2.72 3.66
CA ALA A 233 7.82 -2.62 3.91
C ALA A 233 7.26 -1.24 3.53
N GLY A 234 5.98 -1.18 3.19
CA GLY A 234 5.26 0.07 2.93
C GLY A 234 3.80 -0.01 3.36
N PHE A 235 3.29 1.05 3.97
CA PHE A 235 1.88 1.14 4.36
C PHE A 235 1.01 1.37 3.12
N ASN A 236 0.02 0.52 2.93
CA ASN A 236 -0.88 0.60 1.79
C ASN A 236 -2.13 1.40 2.15
N HIS A 237 -2.75 2.06 1.15
CA HIS A 237 -4.07 2.73 1.21
C HIS A 237 -4.50 3.22 2.62
N PRO A 238 -3.68 4.09 3.27
CA PRO A 238 -3.70 4.25 4.70
C PRO A 238 -4.98 4.90 5.22
N GLY A 239 -5.75 4.16 6.02
CA GLY A 239 -7.00 4.63 6.60
C GLY A 239 -8.26 4.06 5.93
N ARG A 240 -8.10 3.23 4.88
CA ARG A 240 -9.19 2.41 4.32
C ARG A 240 -9.74 1.45 5.38
N GLU A 241 -8.86 0.76 6.11
CA GLU A 241 -9.25 -0.07 7.25
C GLU A 241 -9.36 0.76 8.53
N GLN A 242 -10.36 0.43 9.37
CA GLN A 242 -10.71 1.24 10.54
C GLN A 242 -9.56 1.39 11.54
N GLY A 243 -8.79 0.33 11.78
CA GLY A 243 -7.68 0.31 12.72
C GLY A 243 -6.44 1.08 12.30
N ARG A 244 -6.30 1.45 11.00
CA ARG A 244 -5.22 2.30 10.45
C ARG A 244 -3.85 2.04 11.06
N PHE A 245 -3.38 0.82 10.94
CA PHE A 245 -2.09 0.32 11.41
C PHE A 245 -1.87 0.53 12.90
N GLN A 246 -2.94 0.43 13.70
CA GLN A 246 -2.94 0.82 15.12
C GLN A 246 -2.41 2.26 15.30
N GLU A 247 -2.98 3.16 14.51
CA GLU A 247 -2.65 4.59 14.46
C GLU A 247 -1.15 4.85 14.24
N PHE A 248 -0.54 4.06 13.34
CA PHE A 248 0.88 4.15 13.00
C PHE A 248 1.83 4.10 14.20
N THR A 249 1.50 3.33 15.25
CA THR A 249 2.37 3.17 16.42
C THR A 249 3.82 2.91 15.98
N TYR A 250 4.70 3.86 16.31
CA TYR A 250 6.04 3.91 15.73
C TYR A 250 7.02 2.99 16.45
N ASP A 251 7.65 2.11 15.69
CA ASP A 251 8.79 1.32 16.16
C ASP A 251 10.10 1.84 15.53
N PRO A 252 10.98 2.51 16.31
CA PRO A 252 12.23 3.05 15.80
C PRO A 252 13.19 1.98 15.30
N ARG A 253 13.05 0.72 15.76
CA ARG A 253 13.83 -0.40 15.21
C ARG A 253 13.54 -0.48 13.73
N LEU A 254 12.29 -0.40 13.28
CA LEU A 254 11.83 -0.61 11.91
C LEU A 254 11.99 0.58 10.95
N ARG A 255 12.47 1.75 11.42
CA ARG A 255 12.64 2.97 10.60
C ARG A 255 13.36 2.74 9.25
N LYS A 256 14.33 1.83 9.17
CA LYS A 256 15.05 1.53 7.92
C LYS A 256 14.34 0.52 7.00
N ARG A 257 13.29 -0.15 7.50
CA ARG A 257 12.53 -1.20 6.81
C ARG A 257 11.23 -0.67 6.22
N PHE A 258 10.49 0.14 6.96
CA PHE A 258 9.33 0.86 6.41
C PHE A 258 9.79 2.06 5.58
N VAL A 259 9.75 1.89 4.26
CA VAL A 259 10.33 2.83 3.30
C VAL A 259 9.28 3.69 2.61
N SER A 260 8.03 3.26 2.51
CA SER A 260 6.97 3.98 1.80
C SER A 260 5.65 4.01 2.56
N MET A 261 4.81 4.97 2.18
CA MET A 261 3.40 5.03 2.47
C MET A 261 2.69 5.46 1.18
N GLU A 262 1.63 4.76 0.82
CA GLU A 262 0.82 5.11 -0.34
C GLU A 262 0.01 6.37 -0.05
N ILE A 263 0.32 7.46 -0.75
CA ILE A 263 -0.50 8.68 -0.72
C ILE A 263 -1.50 8.71 -1.88
N PHE A 264 -1.19 7.98 -2.95
CA PHE A 264 -2.12 7.65 -4.02
C PHE A 264 -2.25 6.14 -4.13
N ASN A 265 -3.46 5.63 -4.06
CA ASN A 265 -3.79 4.23 -4.34
C ASN A 265 -5.11 4.22 -5.11
N ARG A 266 -5.20 3.41 -6.16
CA ARG A 266 -6.27 3.53 -7.18
C ARG A 266 -6.39 4.99 -7.60
N THR A 267 -7.62 5.53 -7.67
CA THR A 267 -7.90 6.93 -8.02
C THR A 267 -7.84 7.90 -6.84
N ASP A 268 -7.57 7.41 -5.63
CA ASP A 268 -7.80 8.14 -4.39
C ASP A 268 -6.56 8.90 -3.92
N ASP A 269 -6.76 10.04 -3.26
CA ASP A 269 -5.74 10.88 -2.64
C ASP A 269 -5.91 10.78 -1.12
N TYR A 270 -5.00 10.07 -0.47
CA TYR A 270 -5.09 9.72 0.95
C TYR A 270 -4.70 10.88 1.89
N LEU A 271 -4.44 12.09 1.36
CA LEU A 271 -4.09 13.25 2.17
C LEU A 271 -5.12 13.55 3.27
N PHE A 272 -6.41 13.40 2.98
CA PHE A 272 -7.51 13.70 3.90
C PHE A 272 -8.41 12.49 4.18
N GLU A 273 -7.93 11.28 3.91
CA GLU A 273 -8.72 10.07 4.16
C GLU A 273 -9.14 9.99 5.64
N GLY A 274 -10.43 9.74 5.87
CA GLY A 274 -11.05 9.71 7.20
C GLY A 274 -11.29 11.07 7.86
N TYR A 275 -10.90 12.20 7.25
CA TYR A 275 -11.11 13.53 7.86
C TYR A 275 -12.59 13.86 8.10
N ALA A 276 -13.46 13.54 7.14
CA ALA A 276 -14.90 13.73 7.27
C ALA A 276 -15.51 12.93 8.44
N ASP A 277 -14.85 11.84 8.84
CA ASP A 277 -15.24 10.97 9.97
C ASP A 277 -14.53 11.39 11.29
N GLY A 278 -13.91 12.57 11.32
CA GLY A 278 -13.23 13.10 12.51
C GLY A 278 -11.84 12.51 12.77
N ARG A 279 -11.22 11.85 11.78
CA ARG A 279 -9.85 11.33 11.90
C ARG A 279 -8.83 12.33 11.37
N SER A 280 -7.61 12.27 11.89
CA SER A 280 -6.48 13.03 11.34
C SER A 280 -6.08 12.52 9.95
N SER A 281 -5.40 13.35 9.16
CA SER A 281 -4.72 12.97 7.92
C SER A 281 -3.77 11.78 8.16
N PRO A 282 -3.82 10.73 7.32
CA PRO A 282 -2.86 9.63 7.39
C PRO A 282 -1.41 10.08 7.21
N LEU A 283 -1.16 11.11 6.40
CA LEU A 283 0.17 11.70 6.23
C LEU A 283 0.70 12.27 7.56
N CYS A 284 -0.12 13.07 8.25
CA CYS A 284 0.24 13.60 9.56
C CYS A 284 0.39 12.48 10.58
N ALA A 285 -0.56 11.55 10.67
CA ALA A 285 -0.51 10.45 11.62
C ALA A 285 0.79 9.62 11.46
N CYS A 286 1.13 9.23 10.24
CA CYS A 286 2.33 8.43 9.95
C CYS A 286 3.62 9.21 10.26
N LEU A 287 3.79 10.41 9.67
CA LEU A 287 5.05 11.13 9.77
C LEU A 287 5.28 11.77 11.15
N ASN A 288 4.21 12.24 11.82
CA ASN A 288 4.30 12.81 13.16
C ASN A 288 4.58 11.73 14.23
N ALA A 289 4.16 10.47 14.00
CA ALA A 289 4.52 9.36 14.88
C ALA A 289 6.04 9.05 14.87
N GLY A 290 6.77 9.56 13.88
CA GLY A 290 8.23 9.40 13.77
C GLY A 290 8.67 8.50 12.62
N TRP A 291 7.73 7.94 11.85
CA TRP A 291 8.07 7.22 10.62
C TRP A 291 8.79 8.13 9.62
N ARG A 292 9.63 7.51 8.80
CA ARG A 292 10.45 8.18 7.77
C ARG A 292 10.16 7.58 6.40
N THR A 293 8.89 7.45 6.07
CA THR A 293 8.43 6.90 4.80
C THR A 293 8.57 7.94 3.68
N GLY A 294 8.91 7.48 2.48
CA GLY A 294 8.67 8.24 1.26
C GLY A 294 7.21 8.08 0.82
N LEU A 295 6.76 8.93 -0.10
CA LEU A 295 5.38 8.88 -0.58
C LEU A 295 5.32 8.17 -1.93
N SER A 296 4.53 7.10 -2.02
CA SER A 296 4.34 6.30 -3.22
C SER A 296 2.92 6.49 -3.79
N GLY A 297 2.82 6.28 -5.10
CA GLY A 297 1.56 6.08 -5.79
C GLY A 297 1.53 4.68 -6.39
N VAL A 298 0.40 4.00 -6.33
CA VAL A 298 0.22 2.67 -6.91
C VAL A 298 -1.17 2.50 -7.52
N THR A 299 -1.31 1.54 -8.43
CA THR A 299 -2.62 1.26 -9.02
C THR A 299 -3.49 0.42 -8.12
N ASP A 300 -2.89 -0.47 -7.32
CA ASP A 300 -3.61 -1.49 -6.56
C ASP A 300 -4.53 -2.27 -7.51
N GLU A 301 -3.94 -2.67 -8.65
CA GLU A 301 -4.69 -3.22 -9.78
C GLU A 301 -5.10 -4.66 -9.54
N HIS A 302 -6.41 -4.90 -9.70
CA HIS A 302 -7.04 -6.22 -9.58
C HIS A 302 -7.56 -6.71 -10.94
N GLY A 303 -7.68 -5.84 -11.95
CA GLY A 303 -8.12 -6.21 -13.29
C GLY A 303 -7.07 -6.96 -14.10
N THR A 304 -7.22 -6.92 -15.43
CA THR A 304 -6.35 -7.63 -16.39
C THR A 304 -5.48 -6.69 -17.23
N ASP A 305 -5.63 -5.37 -17.06
CA ASP A 305 -5.01 -4.33 -17.88
C ASP A 305 -3.90 -3.57 -17.12
N TRP A 306 -3.13 -4.27 -16.27
CA TRP A 306 -2.10 -3.68 -15.40
C TRP A 306 -1.26 -2.58 -16.07
N GLY A 307 -1.22 -1.43 -15.41
CA GLY A 307 -0.48 -0.25 -15.84
C GLY A 307 -1.19 0.61 -16.91
N PHE A 308 -2.22 0.12 -17.61
CA PHE A 308 -2.92 0.89 -18.65
C PHE A 308 -3.92 1.94 -18.14
N PRO A 309 -4.70 1.73 -17.05
CA PRO A 309 -5.60 2.76 -16.56
C PRO A 309 -4.87 4.07 -16.21
N GLU A 310 -5.38 5.21 -16.69
CA GLU A 310 -4.86 6.54 -16.31
C GLU A 310 -5.57 7.07 -15.08
N GLY A 311 -4.94 8.03 -14.39
CA GLY A 311 -5.50 8.64 -13.18
C GLY A 311 -5.38 7.79 -11.92
N LYS A 312 -4.96 6.53 -12.05
CA LYS A 312 -4.53 5.70 -10.91
C LYS A 312 -3.13 6.08 -10.43
N GLY A 313 -2.86 5.86 -9.14
CA GLY A 313 -1.56 6.10 -8.52
C GLY A 313 -0.42 5.35 -9.22
N ARG A 314 0.77 5.96 -9.25
CA ARG A 314 2.03 5.42 -9.77
C ARG A 314 3.23 6.05 -9.05
N THR A 315 4.38 5.40 -9.11
CA THR A 315 5.61 5.87 -8.46
C THR A 315 6.68 6.17 -9.50
N GLY A 316 7.43 7.25 -9.31
CA GLY A 316 8.69 7.47 -10.03
C GLY A 316 9.86 7.34 -9.07
N LEU A 317 10.88 6.54 -9.42
CA LEU A 317 12.09 6.36 -8.60
C LEU A 317 13.34 6.86 -9.32
N TRP A 318 14.26 7.42 -8.54
CA TRP A 318 15.56 7.86 -9.02
C TRP A 318 16.65 6.88 -8.58
N VAL A 319 16.97 5.98 -9.51
CA VAL A 319 17.90 4.88 -9.32
C VAL A 319 19.30 5.24 -9.83
N LYS A 320 20.34 4.74 -9.15
CA LYS A 320 21.73 4.83 -9.65
C LYS A 320 21.99 3.82 -10.76
N GLU A 321 21.24 2.73 -10.75
CA GLU A 321 21.31 1.60 -11.65
C GLU A 321 19.90 1.03 -11.81
N HIS A 322 19.51 0.67 -13.03
CA HIS A 322 18.19 0.07 -13.30
C HIS A 322 18.28 -1.45 -13.09
N SER A 323 18.31 -1.85 -11.82
CA SER A 323 18.33 -3.24 -11.37
C SER A 323 17.54 -3.36 -10.06
N ARG A 324 17.23 -4.59 -9.63
CA ARG A 324 16.59 -4.83 -8.31
C ARG A 324 17.38 -4.19 -7.16
N ALA A 325 18.72 -4.25 -7.22
CA ALA A 325 19.59 -3.64 -6.23
C ALA A 325 19.48 -2.10 -6.24
N GLY A 326 19.50 -1.49 -7.43
CA GLY A 326 19.35 -0.05 -7.58
C GLY A 326 17.98 0.48 -7.17
N VAL A 327 16.91 -0.26 -7.47
CA VAL A 327 15.54 0.05 -7.02
C VAL A 327 15.44 -0.05 -5.50
N ARG A 328 15.91 -1.15 -4.90
CA ARG A 328 15.94 -1.34 -3.44
C ARG A 328 16.71 -0.23 -2.72
N GLU A 329 17.84 0.21 -3.28
CA GLU A 329 18.63 1.32 -2.74
C GLU A 329 17.90 2.68 -2.87
N ALA A 330 17.22 2.93 -3.99
CA ALA A 330 16.42 4.14 -4.17
C ALA A 330 15.24 4.21 -3.20
N MET A 331 14.55 3.09 -2.97
CA MET A 331 13.47 2.98 -1.97
C MET A 331 14.00 3.24 -0.57
N ARG A 332 15.11 2.61 -0.16
CA ARG A 332 15.76 2.88 1.14
C ARG A 332 16.18 4.34 1.31
N ALA A 333 16.59 5.00 0.23
CA ALA A 333 16.97 6.40 0.25
C ALA A 333 15.80 7.38 0.09
N ARG A 334 14.56 6.89 -0.03
CA ARG A 334 13.34 7.68 -0.28
C ARG A 334 13.48 8.60 -1.50
N ARG A 335 14.25 8.16 -2.50
CA ARG A 335 14.46 8.91 -3.75
C ARG A 335 13.36 8.57 -4.76
N PHE A 336 12.12 8.77 -4.35
CA PHE A 336 10.96 8.51 -5.18
C PHE A 336 9.85 9.51 -4.88
N PHE A 337 8.86 9.56 -5.75
CA PHE A 337 7.71 10.45 -5.66
C PHE A 337 6.44 9.70 -6.09
N ALA A 338 5.31 10.13 -5.55
CA ALA A 338 4.00 9.65 -5.95
C ALA A 338 3.45 10.53 -7.08
N THR A 339 2.73 9.93 -8.02
CA THR A 339 1.94 10.64 -9.02
C THR A 339 0.73 9.81 -9.40
N ARG A 340 -0.20 10.37 -10.15
CA ARG A 340 -1.29 9.65 -10.83
C ARG A 340 -1.25 9.82 -12.35
N THR A 341 -0.12 10.30 -12.87
CA THR A 341 0.08 10.64 -14.29
C THR A 341 1.20 9.78 -14.88
N SER A 342 0.88 8.99 -15.91
CA SER A 342 1.92 8.23 -16.62
C SER A 342 2.96 9.14 -17.26
N GLY A 343 4.22 8.71 -17.23
CA GLY A 343 5.31 9.44 -17.87
C GLY A 343 5.70 10.76 -17.19
N LEU A 344 5.18 11.07 -15.99
CA LEU A 344 5.53 12.28 -15.27
C LEU A 344 6.95 12.16 -14.69
N ARG A 345 7.83 13.12 -15.01
CA ARG A 345 9.06 13.36 -14.26
C ARG A 345 8.79 14.38 -13.17
N LEU A 346 9.17 14.03 -11.94
CA LEU A 346 9.31 14.97 -10.83
C LEU A 346 10.69 14.77 -10.17
N ASP A 347 11.41 15.86 -9.98
CA ASP A 347 12.55 15.92 -9.05
C ASP A 347 12.48 17.20 -8.24
N ALA A 348 12.94 17.15 -7.00
CA ALA A 348 12.99 18.32 -6.15
C ALA A 348 14.20 18.31 -5.22
N THR A 349 14.72 19.51 -4.98
CA THR A 349 15.81 19.76 -4.04
C THR A 349 15.45 20.89 -3.10
N LEU A 350 15.90 20.79 -1.86
CA LEU A 350 15.82 21.82 -0.84
C LEU A 350 17.24 22.21 -0.44
N GLU A 351 17.55 23.50 -0.52
CA GLU A 351 18.80 24.07 -0.02
C GLU A 351 18.57 24.86 1.25
N MET A 352 19.33 24.54 2.30
CA MET A 352 19.39 25.27 3.57
C MET A 352 20.82 25.27 4.09
N ALA A 353 21.24 26.35 4.74
CA ALA A 353 22.59 26.51 5.28
C ALA A 353 23.71 26.20 4.26
N GLY A 354 23.51 26.60 3.00
CA GLY A 354 24.48 26.41 1.92
C GLY A 354 24.63 24.97 1.41
N ARG A 355 23.76 24.05 1.82
CA ARG A 355 23.77 22.64 1.37
C ARG A 355 22.47 22.28 0.68
N THR A 356 22.58 21.69 -0.51
CA THR A 356 21.44 21.22 -1.30
C THR A 356 21.19 19.73 -1.05
N HIS A 357 19.93 19.39 -0.75
CA HIS A 357 19.48 18.04 -0.48
C HIS A 357 18.31 17.68 -1.38
N ARG A 358 18.43 16.57 -2.12
CA ARG A 358 17.29 15.99 -2.85
C ARG A 358 16.21 15.48 -1.87
N MET A 359 14.96 15.41 -2.31
CA MET A 359 13.86 14.76 -1.56
C MET A 359 14.26 13.39 -0.99
N GLY A 360 13.71 13.03 0.17
CA GLY A 360 14.04 11.81 0.91
C GLY A 360 15.22 11.94 1.89
N ARG A 361 15.75 13.16 2.11
CA ARG A 361 16.93 13.40 2.96
C ARG A 361 16.57 14.05 4.29
N THR A 362 17.36 13.71 5.31
CA THR A 362 17.43 14.46 6.57
C THR A 362 18.46 15.59 6.46
N LEU A 363 18.11 16.76 6.97
CA LEU A 363 18.94 17.95 7.03
C LEU A 363 19.26 18.29 8.49
N PRO A 364 20.55 18.42 8.86
CA PRO A 364 20.97 18.84 10.19
C PRO A 364 20.87 20.37 10.31
N VAL A 365 19.67 20.91 10.14
CA VAL A 365 19.36 22.33 10.26
C VAL A 365 18.02 22.48 10.96
N GLY A 366 18.04 23.13 12.13
CA GLY A 366 16.84 23.38 12.92
C GLY A 366 16.00 24.55 12.41
N ARG A 367 16.58 25.57 11.78
CA ARG A 367 15.84 26.75 11.32
C ARG A 367 16.56 27.47 10.18
N GLY A 368 15.83 28.05 9.24
CA GLY A 368 16.41 28.96 8.25
C GLY A 368 15.54 29.22 7.04
N ARG A 369 16.11 29.97 6.09
CA ARG A 369 15.49 30.16 4.78
C ARG A 369 15.80 28.95 3.91
N ALA A 370 14.76 28.25 3.47
CA ALA A 370 14.85 27.15 2.53
C ALA A 370 14.65 27.65 1.11
N THR A 371 15.50 27.21 0.18
CA THR A 371 15.31 27.41 -1.26
C THR A 371 14.94 26.09 -1.90
N PHE A 372 13.70 25.97 -2.39
CA PHE A 372 13.25 24.81 -3.14
C PHE A 372 13.52 25.00 -4.62
N ARG A 373 13.87 23.91 -5.29
CA ARG A 373 13.85 23.79 -6.75
C ARG A 373 13.03 22.57 -7.11
N LEU A 374 12.11 22.72 -8.07
CA LEU A 374 11.24 21.66 -8.56
C LEU A 374 11.37 21.56 -10.08
N ASP A 375 11.71 20.37 -10.57
CA ASP A 375 11.73 20.01 -11.98
C ASP A 375 10.58 19.06 -12.25
N LEU A 376 9.58 19.54 -12.98
CA LEU A 376 8.40 18.76 -13.36
C LEU A 376 8.17 18.85 -14.87
N ALA A 377 7.97 17.70 -15.50
CA ALA A 377 7.60 17.59 -16.90
C ALA A 377 6.78 16.33 -17.14
N ARG A 378 5.96 16.35 -18.20
CA ARG A 378 5.39 15.16 -18.84
C ARG A 378 5.80 15.21 -20.32
N ASP A 379 4.85 15.15 -21.24
CA ASP A 379 5.08 15.25 -22.67
C ASP A 379 4.84 16.70 -23.14
N ARG A 380 4.84 16.90 -24.45
CA ARG A 380 4.68 18.24 -25.02
C ARG A 380 3.33 18.89 -24.67
N SER A 381 2.29 18.10 -24.45
CA SER A 381 0.94 18.61 -24.12
C SER A 381 0.89 19.31 -22.76
N TRP A 382 1.80 18.97 -21.84
CA TRP A 382 1.87 19.60 -20.52
C TRP A 382 2.63 20.92 -20.50
N ARG A 383 3.37 21.29 -21.56
CA ARG A 383 4.15 22.54 -21.55
C ARG A 383 3.24 23.74 -21.32
N GLY A 384 3.59 24.56 -20.33
CA GLY A 384 2.83 25.75 -19.96
C GLY A 384 1.59 25.48 -19.11
N LYS A 385 1.22 24.21 -18.83
CA LYS A 385 0.14 23.86 -17.89
C LYS A 385 0.40 24.54 -16.57
N ARG A 386 -0.62 25.20 -16.02
CA ARG A 386 -0.54 25.88 -14.72
C ARG A 386 -0.77 24.85 -13.64
N LEU A 387 0.12 24.83 -12.66
CA LEU A 387 0.05 23.99 -11.47
C LEU A 387 0.47 24.83 -10.27
N THR A 388 0.25 24.30 -9.08
CA THR A 388 0.69 24.89 -7.80
C THR A 388 1.64 23.93 -7.11
N ALA A 389 2.72 24.47 -6.53
CA ALA A 389 3.56 23.76 -5.57
C ALA A 389 3.16 24.22 -4.18
N GLN A 390 2.62 23.31 -3.38
CA GLN A 390 2.18 23.53 -2.01
C GLN A 390 3.23 22.95 -1.05
N VAL A 391 3.71 23.76 -0.10
CA VAL A 391 4.68 23.33 0.89
C VAL A 391 3.94 22.87 2.13
N LEU A 392 3.92 21.56 2.36
CA LEU A 392 3.23 20.92 3.47
C LEU A 392 4.17 20.73 4.65
N ARG A 393 3.63 20.91 5.85
CA ARG A 393 4.30 20.74 7.15
C ARG A 393 3.41 19.97 8.13
N PRO A 394 3.97 19.50 9.25
CA PRO A 394 3.19 18.88 10.31
C PRO A 394 2.05 19.79 10.73
N GLY A 395 0.86 19.21 10.87
CA GLY A 395 -0.25 19.83 11.58
C GLY A 395 -0.93 18.81 12.49
N PRO A 396 -1.76 19.28 13.44
CA PRO A 396 -2.35 18.43 14.48
C PRO A 396 -3.38 17.44 13.92
N GLU A 397 -4.22 17.89 12.99
CA GLU A 397 -5.24 17.05 12.34
C GLU A 397 -4.90 16.81 10.88
N VAL A 398 -4.61 17.88 10.15
CA VAL A 398 -4.23 17.86 8.73
C VAL A 398 -2.93 18.63 8.52
N PRO A 399 -2.20 18.43 7.41
CA PRO A 399 -0.94 19.14 7.19
C PRO A 399 -1.14 20.65 7.07
N GLU A 400 -0.28 21.43 7.70
CA GLU A 400 -0.25 22.86 7.47
C GLU A 400 0.34 23.19 6.10
N VAL A 401 -0.18 24.23 5.45
CA VAL A 401 0.32 24.71 4.15
C VAL A 401 1.03 26.03 4.35
N VAL A 402 2.36 26.03 4.33
CA VAL A 402 3.17 27.24 4.62
C VAL A 402 3.41 28.11 3.40
N ASP A 403 3.23 27.58 2.20
CA ASP A 403 3.36 28.34 0.95
C ASP A 403 2.59 27.64 -0.18
N VAL A 404 2.07 28.44 -1.11
CA VAL A 404 1.37 27.98 -2.33
C VAL A 404 1.92 28.77 -3.51
N VAL A 405 2.78 28.13 -4.30
CA VAL A 405 3.52 28.77 -5.38
C VAL A 405 2.95 28.36 -6.74
N PRO A 406 2.27 29.25 -7.47
CA PRO A 406 1.84 28.96 -8.83
C PRO A 406 3.06 28.88 -9.76
N PHE A 407 3.06 27.91 -10.65
CA PHE A 407 4.09 27.76 -11.68
C PHE A 407 3.51 27.22 -12.98
N ARG A 408 4.35 27.23 -14.02
CA ARG A 408 4.03 26.62 -15.32
C ARG A 408 5.01 25.49 -15.61
N VAL A 409 4.48 24.35 -16.04
CA VAL A 409 5.29 23.20 -16.43
C VAL A 409 6.22 23.56 -17.59
N GLY A 410 7.51 23.27 -17.43
CA GLY A 410 8.55 23.68 -18.38
C GLY A 410 9.93 23.72 -17.72
N GLU A 411 10.45 24.92 -17.51
CA GLU A 411 11.71 25.10 -16.79
C GLU A 411 11.57 24.87 -15.29
N PRO A 412 12.64 24.41 -14.60
CA PRO A 412 12.57 24.22 -13.16
C PRO A 412 12.21 25.50 -12.42
N VAL A 413 11.25 25.42 -11.50
CA VAL A 413 10.82 26.54 -10.66
C VAL A 413 11.68 26.61 -9.40
N THR A 414 11.98 27.83 -8.95
CA THR A 414 12.71 28.09 -7.70
C THR A 414 11.89 29.04 -6.83
N PHE A 415 11.71 28.70 -5.56
CA PHE A 415 11.01 29.54 -4.59
C PHE A 415 11.60 29.36 -3.18
N ARG A 416 11.24 30.25 -2.25
CA ARG A 416 11.84 30.30 -0.92
C ARG A 416 10.78 30.42 0.16
N THR A 417 10.91 29.62 1.21
CA THR A 417 10.11 29.74 2.43
C THR A 417 10.99 29.74 3.67
N ARG A 418 10.42 30.07 4.83
CA ARG A 418 11.10 29.88 6.12
C ARG A 418 10.67 28.55 6.71
N LEU A 419 11.64 27.78 7.17
CA LEU A 419 11.41 26.52 7.88
C LEU A 419 12.02 26.61 9.27
N ASP A 420 11.35 26.03 10.25
CA ASP A 420 11.77 25.93 11.64
C ASP A 420 11.30 24.58 12.20
N ALA A 421 12.22 23.70 12.59
CA ALA A 421 11.93 22.38 13.13
C ALA A 421 11.06 22.43 14.40
N ALA A 422 10.96 23.59 15.05
CA ALA A 422 9.98 23.82 16.13
C ALA A 422 8.53 23.74 15.64
N ASP A 423 8.23 24.11 14.38
CA ASP A 423 6.92 23.90 13.74
C ASP A 423 6.82 22.49 13.11
N GLY A 424 7.67 21.58 13.56
CA GLY A 424 7.68 20.18 13.16
C GLY A 424 8.74 19.81 12.12
N ASP A 425 9.03 18.51 12.05
CA ASP A 425 10.32 17.99 11.59
C ASP A 425 10.32 17.44 10.15
N TRP A 426 9.22 17.58 9.40
CA TRP A 426 9.15 17.16 8.01
C TRP A 426 8.59 18.23 7.09
N VAL A 427 8.91 18.12 5.81
CA VAL A 427 8.40 18.97 4.73
C VAL A 427 8.12 18.11 3.51
N VAL A 428 6.98 18.34 2.86
CA VAL A 428 6.60 17.70 1.60
C VAL A 428 6.22 18.77 0.59
N LEU A 429 6.60 18.60 -0.67
CA LEU A 429 6.00 19.35 -1.77
C LEU A 429 4.86 18.53 -2.38
N ARG A 430 3.65 19.08 -2.34
CA ARG A 430 2.51 18.61 -3.11
C ARG A 430 2.38 19.46 -4.37
N VAL A 431 2.29 18.82 -5.52
CA VAL A 431 1.96 19.48 -6.78
C VAL A 431 0.47 19.25 -7.05
N SER A 432 -0.25 20.32 -7.33
CA SER A 432 -1.70 20.26 -7.56
C SER A 432 -2.14 21.02 -8.81
N ASP A 433 -3.30 20.63 -9.35
CA ASP A 433 -4.01 21.34 -10.39
C ASP A 433 -5.14 22.17 -9.74
N PRO A 434 -4.98 23.51 -9.63
CA PRO A 434 -5.94 24.35 -8.93
C PRO A 434 -7.29 24.49 -9.64
N THR A 435 -7.42 23.98 -10.88
CA THR A 435 -8.69 24.04 -11.62
C THR A 435 -9.61 22.85 -11.36
N GLN A 436 -9.15 21.88 -10.58
CA GLN A 436 -9.89 20.66 -10.25
C GLN A 436 -9.94 20.50 -8.73
N ARG A 437 -11.01 19.86 -8.23
CA ARG A 437 -11.18 19.62 -6.79
C ARG A 437 -10.54 18.30 -6.37
N ASN A 438 -10.12 18.22 -5.11
CA ASN A 438 -9.81 16.95 -4.47
C ASN A 438 -11.12 16.14 -4.30
N GLY A 439 -11.09 14.85 -4.62
CA GLY A 439 -12.22 13.94 -4.43
C GLY A 439 -12.55 13.68 -2.96
N THR A 440 -11.54 13.78 -2.09
CA THR A 440 -11.65 13.64 -0.65
C THR A 440 -11.16 14.95 0.00
N PRO A 441 -11.99 16.00 0.08
CA PRO A 441 -11.57 17.28 0.59
C PRO A 441 -11.33 17.23 2.12
N GLY A 442 -10.38 18.04 2.58
CA GLY A 442 -10.13 18.29 3.99
C GLY A 442 -10.98 19.44 4.54
N PRO A 443 -10.49 20.19 5.56
CA PRO A 443 -11.21 21.31 6.13
C PRO A 443 -11.65 22.33 5.07
N GLU A 444 -12.75 23.03 5.33
CA GLU A 444 -13.22 24.09 4.43
C GLU A 444 -12.12 25.16 4.23
N GLY A 445 -11.93 25.59 2.97
CA GLY A 445 -10.91 26.58 2.62
C GLY A 445 -9.47 26.08 2.63
N HIS A 446 -9.22 24.81 2.99
CA HIS A 446 -7.86 24.27 2.99
C HIS A 446 -7.25 24.26 1.58
N ALA A 447 -6.01 24.73 1.43
CA ALA A 447 -5.38 24.92 0.11
C ALA A 447 -5.25 23.62 -0.69
N CYS A 448 -5.06 22.47 -0.02
CA CYS A 448 -4.99 21.16 -0.67
C CYS A 448 -6.35 20.53 -1.05
N ASN A 449 -7.45 21.29 -0.98
CA ASN A 449 -8.75 20.87 -1.52
C ASN A 449 -8.81 20.95 -3.06
N ASP A 450 -7.71 21.35 -3.71
CA ASP A 450 -7.50 21.19 -5.15
C ASP A 450 -6.95 19.79 -5.50
N PHE A 451 -6.98 19.44 -6.79
CA PHE A 451 -6.64 18.10 -7.24
C PHE A 451 -5.13 17.81 -7.15
N GLY A 452 -4.75 16.77 -6.39
CA GLY A 452 -3.36 16.34 -6.24
C GLY A 452 -2.83 15.67 -7.51
N VAL A 453 -1.70 16.14 -8.02
CA VAL A 453 -1.03 15.58 -9.22
C VAL A 453 0.17 14.71 -8.85
N ALA A 454 0.97 15.17 -7.88
CA ALA A 454 2.17 14.48 -7.43
C ALA A 454 2.58 14.91 -6.02
N TYR A 455 3.33 14.06 -5.33
CA TYR A 455 3.96 14.35 -4.04
C TYR A 455 5.43 13.95 -4.07
N THR A 456 6.32 14.82 -3.59
CA THR A 456 7.70 14.42 -3.30
C THR A 456 7.74 13.47 -2.09
N SER A 457 8.75 12.63 -1.99
CA SER A 457 9.12 12.12 -0.66
C SER A 457 9.50 13.27 0.29
N PRO A 458 9.33 13.12 1.61
CA PRO A 458 9.62 14.21 2.54
C PRO A 458 11.11 14.55 2.63
N TRP A 459 11.40 15.79 3.06
CA TRP A 459 12.63 16.10 3.75
C TRP A 459 12.36 16.10 5.25
N TRP A 460 13.38 15.77 6.04
CA TRP A 460 13.30 15.85 7.50
C TRP A 460 14.29 16.88 8.04
N LEU A 461 13.83 17.75 8.93
CA LEU A 461 14.66 18.71 9.65
C LEU A 461 15.04 18.09 10.99
N THR A 462 16.32 18.11 11.33
CA THR A 462 16.79 17.79 12.67
C THR A 462 17.50 19.00 13.23
N PRO A 463 17.17 19.47 14.45
CA PRO A 463 17.97 20.47 15.14
C PRO A 463 19.45 20.10 15.07
N ALA A 464 20.28 21.10 14.74
CA ALA A 464 21.71 20.92 14.52
C ALA A 464 22.46 20.66 15.82
#